data_AF-K4R7L2-F1
#
_entry.id   AF-K4R7L2-F1
#
_cell.length_a   1.000
_cell.length_b   1.000
_cell.length_c   1.000
_cell.angle_alpha   90.00
_cell.angle_beta   90.00
_cell.angle_gamma   90.00
#
_symmetry.space_group_name_H-M   'P 1'
#
loop_
_entity.id
_entity.type
_entity.pdbx_description
1 polymer ?
#
loop_
_entity_poly.entity_id
_entity_poly.type
_entity_poly.pdbx_seq_one_letter_code
_entity_poly.pdbx_strand_id
1 'polypeptide(L)'
;MTTDELASLDDDSAPAQEAVALLRVAEGLKTAYPALPPEAVDAAVASAHEAFHEARIRAFIPILVERRARILLGAVDRDATRQESEPGRQDRTHCEAH
;
A
#
# COMPACT_ATOMS: atom_id res chain seq x y z
N MET A 1 40.34 -19.02 7.19
CA MET A 1 39.36 -20.06 6.79
C MET A 1 38.08 -19.77 7.53
N THR A 2 36.98 -19.86 6.78
CA THR A 2 35.73 -19.11 6.86
C THR A 2 34.87 -19.45 8.07
N THR A 3 34.54 -18.45 8.88
CA THR A 3 33.41 -18.50 9.84
C THR A 3 32.41 -17.43 9.45
N ASP A 4 31.80 -17.64 8.29
CA ASP A 4 30.69 -16.86 7.73
C ASP A 4 29.65 -17.89 7.24
N GLU A 5 29.11 -18.68 8.17
CA GLU A 5 28.13 -19.74 7.84
C GLU A 5 27.04 -19.88 8.93
N LEU A 6 26.79 -18.84 9.72
CA LEU A 6 25.78 -18.85 10.78
C LEU A 6 24.63 -17.85 10.57
N ALA A 7 24.53 -17.21 9.40
CA ALA A 7 23.51 -16.20 9.13
C ALA A 7 22.15 -16.74 8.62
N SER A 8 21.93 -18.06 8.56
CA SER A 8 20.84 -18.62 7.72
C SER A 8 19.95 -19.68 8.38
N LEU A 9 19.64 -19.58 9.68
CA LEU A 9 18.73 -20.55 10.33
C LEU A 9 17.42 -19.98 10.91
N ASP A 10 17.18 -18.66 10.86
CA ASP A 10 15.99 -18.06 11.48
C ASP A 10 15.20 -17.08 10.57
N ASP A 11 15.18 -17.31 9.25
CA ASP A 11 14.28 -16.56 8.33
C ASP A 11 12.80 -17.02 8.44
N ASP A 12 12.53 -18.11 9.18
CA ASP A 12 11.17 -18.62 9.44
C ASP A 12 10.44 -17.87 10.57
N SER A 13 11.00 -16.77 11.08
CA SER A 13 10.30 -15.95 12.05
C SER A 13 9.07 -15.30 11.41
N ALA A 14 7.90 -15.45 12.04
CA ALA A 14 6.63 -14.85 11.59
C ALA A 14 6.73 -13.37 11.10
N PRO A 15 7.47 -12.45 11.76
CA PRO A 15 7.63 -11.09 11.24
C PRO A 15 8.42 -10.98 9.92
N ALA A 16 9.40 -11.86 9.68
CA ALA A 16 10.15 -11.89 8.41
C ALA A 16 9.28 -12.45 7.27
N GLN A 17 8.57 -13.55 7.54
CA GLN A 17 7.60 -14.12 6.60
C GLN A 17 6.48 -13.13 6.25
N GLU A 18 6.01 -12.38 7.25
CA GLU A 18 5.03 -11.31 7.07
C GLU A 18 5.57 -10.21 6.16
N ALA A 19 6.81 -9.73 6.37
CA ALA A 19 7.41 -8.71 5.52
C ALA A 19 7.51 -9.17 4.06
N VAL A 20 7.96 -10.41 3.82
CA VAL A 20 8.00 -11.01 2.47
C VAL A 20 6.61 -11.11 1.86
N ALA A 21 5.60 -11.51 2.64
CA ALA A 21 4.22 -11.59 2.17
C ALA A 21 3.66 -10.20 1.83
N LEU A 22 3.96 -9.17 2.62
CA LEU A 22 3.54 -7.79 2.36
C LEU A 22 4.17 -7.22 1.09
N LEU A 23 5.45 -7.53 0.81
CA LEU A 23 6.08 -7.15 -0.46
C LEU A 23 5.36 -7.78 -1.66
N ARG A 24 5.01 -9.07 -1.57
CA ARG A 24 4.25 -9.75 -2.63
C ARG A 24 2.86 -9.14 -2.82
N VAL A 25 2.19 -8.79 -1.73
CA VAL A 25 0.91 -8.08 -1.76
C VAL A 25 1.06 -6.73 -2.47
N ALA A 26 2.07 -5.93 -2.13
CA ALA A 26 2.32 -4.64 -2.76
C ALA A 26 2.55 -4.77 -4.28
N GLU A 27 3.39 -5.70 -4.72
CA GLU A 27 3.64 -5.94 -6.14
C GLU A 27 2.38 -6.42 -6.90
N GLY A 28 1.59 -7.29 -6.27
CA GLY A 28 0.31 -7.72 -6.82
C GLY A 28 -0.68 -6.57 -6.96
N LEU A 29 -0.71 -5.64 -6.00
CA LEU A 29 -1.57 -4.46 -6.06
C LEU A 29 -1.10 -3.45 -7.11
N LYS A 30 0.21 -3.22 -7.25
CA LYS A 30 0.76 -2.37 -8.33
C LYS A 30 0.35 -2.89 -9.71
N THR A 31 0.37 -4.21 -9.89
CA THR A 31 -0.11 -4.85 -11.12
C THR A 31 -1.63 -4.70 -11.32
N ALA A 32 -2.41 -4.73 -10.23
CA ALA A 32 -3.87 -4.62 -10.29
C ALA A 32 -4.38 -3.18 -10.48
N TYR A 33 -3.61 -2.17 -10.07
CA TYR A 33 -3.96 -0.76 -10.16
C TYR A 33 -2.91 0.02 -10.99
N PRO A 34 -2.74 -0.28 -12.29
CA PRO A 34 -1.69 0.34 -13.11
C PRO A 34 -1.91 1.84 -13.38
N ALA A 35 -3.12 2.36 -13.15
CA ALA A 35 -3.44 3.78 -13.29
C ALA A 35 -3.01 4.61 -12.07
N LEU A 36 -2.72 3.97 -10.93
CA LEU A 36 -2.28 4.64 -9.72
C LEU A 36 -0.75 4.67 -9.63
N PRO A 37 -0.15 5.73 -9.05
CA PRO A 37 1.28 5.76 -8.81
C PRO A 37 1.68 4.66 -7.80
N PRO A 38 2.83 3.99 -8.01
CA PRO A 38 3.26 2.89 -7.13
C PRO A 38 3.43 3.34 -5.68
N GLU A 39 3.79 4.61 -5.45
CA GLU A 39 3.92 5.20 -4.11
C GLU A 39 2.56 5.27 -3.38
N ALA A 40 1.45 5.47 -4.10
CA ALA A 40 0.12 5.45 -3.50
C ALA A 40 -0.29 4.01 -3.09
N VAL A 41 0.12 3.01 -3.87
CA VAL A 41 -0.07 1.60 -3.51
C VAL A 41 0.74 1.25 -2.27
N ASP A 42 2.03 1.62 -2.23
CA ASP A 42 2.89 1.37 -1.08
C ASP A 42 2.38 2.07 0.18
N ALA A 43 1.91 3.32 0.06
CA ALA A 43 1.30 4.06 1.17
C ALA A 43 0.00 3.41 1.66
N ALA A 44 -0.84 2.89 0.77
CA ALA A 44 -2.07 2.18 1.13
C ALA A 44 -1.77 0.87 1.87
N VAL A 45 -0.76 0.12 1.43
CA VAL A 45 -0.30 -1.11 2.10
C VAL A 45 0.26 -0.79 3.49
N ALA A 46 1.12 0.22 3.60
CA ALA A 46 1.68 0.66 4.88
C ALA A 46 0.58 1.12 5.85
N SER A 47 -0.34 1.98 5.40
CA SER A 47 -1.48 2.43 6.23
C SER A 47 -2.38 1.27 6.67
N ALA A 48 -2.60 0.29 5.79
CA ALA A 48 -3.36 -0.90 6.13
C ALA A 48 -2.63 -1.81 7.13
N HIS A 49 -1.30 -1.90 7.04
CA HIS A 49 -0.45 -2.68 7.94
C HIS A 49 -0.37 -2.08 9.34
N GLU A 50 -0.21 -0.76 9.45
CA GLU A 50 -0.19 -0.03 10.72
C GLU A 50 -1.45 -0.27 11.57
N ALA A 51 -2.61 -0.53 10.94
CA ALA A 51 -3.84 -0.88 11.65
C ALA A 51 -3.75 -2.19 12.45
N PHE A 52 -2.72 -3.01 12.23
CA PHE A 52 -2.49 -4.30 12.89
C PHE A 52 -1.19 -4.34 13.71
N HIS A 53 -0.57 -3.19 14.02
CA HIS A 53 0.71 -3.15 14.76
C HIS A 53 0.62 -3.81 16.16
N GLU A 54 -0.53 -3.77 16.83
CA GLU A 54 -0.75 -4.40 18.15
C GLU A 54 -1.22 -5.87 18.07
N ALA A 55 -1.39 -6.42 16.87
CA ALA A 55 -1.94 -7.76 16.70
C ALA A 55 -0.96 -8.85 17.14
N ARG A 56 -1.36 -9.68 18.12
CA ARG A 56 -0.53 -10.79 18.64
C ARG A 56 -0.38 -11.96 17.65
N ILE A 57 -1.37 -12.20 16.80
CA ILE A 57 -1.34 -13.26 15.78
C ILE A 57 -1.12 -12.60 14.42
N ARG A 58 0.09 -12.78 13.86
CA ARG A 58 0.49 -12.08 12.63
C ARG A 58 0.35 -12.88 11.34
N ALA A 59 0.08 -14.18 11.44
CA ALA A 59 -0.07 -15.09 10.29
C ALA A 59 -1.16 -14.65 9.28
N PHE A 60 -2.16 -13.88 9.73
CA PHE A 60 -3.26 -13.41 8.88
C PHE A 60 -3.13 -11.95 8.45
N ILE A 61 -2.12 -11.22 8.94
CA ILE A 61 -1.94 -9.80 8.62
C ILE A 61 -1.83 -9.57 7.11
N PRO A 62 -1.07 -10.35 6.31
CA PRO A 62 -0.95 -10.09 4.88
C PRO A 62 -2.30 -10.10 4.14
N ILE A 63 -3.18 -11.05 4.47
CA ILE A 63 -4.52 -11.19 3.86
C ILE A 63 -5.41 -10.00 4.23
N LEU A 64 -5.37 -9.58 5.50
CA LEU A 64 -6.16 -8.45 6.00
C LEU A 64 -5.67 -7.12 5.41
N VAL A 65 -4.35 -6.96 5.30
CA VAL A 65 -3.71 -5.80 4.69
C VAL A 65 -4.09 -5.71 3.22
N GLU A 66 -3.99 -6.80 2.45
CA GLU A 66 -4.39 -6.79 1.04
C GLU A 66 -5.85 -6.35 0.89
N ARG A 67 -6.76 -6.95 1.67
CA ARG A 67 -8.18 -6.60 1.61
C ARG A 67 -8.42 -5.12 1.90
N ARG A 68 -7.76 -4.58 2.93
CA ARG A 68 -7.92 -3.17 3.32
C ARG A 68 -7.30 -2.23 2.27
N ALA A 69 -6.13 -2.56 1.74
CA ALA A 69 -5.48 -1.80 0.68
C ALA A 69 -6.35 -1.73 -0.59
N ARG A 70 -6.98 -2.84 -1.00
CA ARG A 70 -7.92 -2.84 -2.14
C ARG A 70 -9.11 -1.91 -1.94
N ILE A 71 -9.63 -1.80 -0.71
CA ILE A 71 -10.73 -0.87 -0.39
C ILE A 71 -10.24 0.58 -0.52
N LEU A 72 -9.07 0.89 0.04
CA LEU A 72 -8.48 2.23 -0.03
C LEU A 72 -8.19 2.64 -1.49
N LEU A 73 -7.50 1.78 -2.23
CA LEU A 73 -7.14 2.03 -3.63
C LEU A 73 -8.36 2.10 -4.54
N GLY A 74 -9.38 1.26 -4.31
CA GLY A 74 -10.64 1.35 -5.05
C GLY A 74 -11.45 2.62 -4.78
N ALA A 75 -11.22 3.32 -3.66
CA ALA A 75 -11.77 4.66 -3.46
C ALA A 75 -10.99 5.70 -4.27
N VAL A 76 -9.65 5.67 -4.18
CA VAL A 76 -8.75 6.59 -4.90
C VAL A 76 -8.91 6.48 -6.42
N ASP A 77 -8.95 5.26 -6.96
CA ASP A 77 -9.10 4.99 -8.39
C ASP A 77 -10.43 5.52 -8.96
N ARG A 78 -11.53 5.37 -8.20
CA ARG A 78 -12.82 5.95 -8.55
C ARG A 78 -12.82 7.47 -8.49
N ASP A 79 -12.12 8.06 -7.53
CA ASP A 79 -12.00 9.51 -7.43
C ASP A 79 -11.13 10.08 -8.56
N ALA A 80 -10.07 9.38 -8.97
CA ALA A 80 -9.22 9.75 -10.10
C ALA A 80 -9.99 9.73 -11.43
N THR A 81 -10.69 8.65 -11.72
CA THR A 81 -11.53 8.53 -12.94
C THR A 81 -12.67 9.55 -13.00
N ARG A 82 -13.24 9.92 -11.85
CA ARG A 82 -14.23 11.00 -11.76
C ARG A 82 -13.62 12.37 -12.08
N GLN A 83 -12.42 12.67 -11.58
CA GLN A 83 -11.74 13.95 -11.84
C GLN A 83 -11.38 14.13 -13.32
N GLU A 84 -11.00 13.06 -14.01
CA GLU A 84 -10.73 13.07 -15.46
C GLU A 84 -11.98 13.33 -16.30
N SER A 85 -13.16 12.94 -15.80
CA SER A 85 -14.44 13.06 -16.49
C SER A 85 -15.14 14.42 -16.32
N GLU A 86 -14.58 15.35 -15.53
CA GLU A 86 -15.04 16.74 -15.46
C GLU A 86 -14.13 17.68 -16.28
N PRO A 87 -14.33 17.82 -17.60
CA PRO A 87 -13.69 18.88 -18.35
C PRO A 87 -14.46 20.18 -18.09
N GLY A 88 -13.98 20.98 -17.13
CA GLY A 88 -14.29 22.41 -17.08
C GLY A 88 -15.22 22.88 -15.96
N ARG A 89 -14.64 23.14 -14.79
CA ARG A 89 -15.02 24.30 -13.94
C ARG A 89 -13.86 24.68 -13.03
N GLN A 90 -12.75 25.12 -13.63
CA GLN A 90 -11.83 26.03 -12.96
C GLN A 90 -11.94 27.38 -13.67
N ASP A 91 -13.10 28.02 -13.49
CA ASP A 91 -13.33 29.37 -13.97
C ASP A 91 -13.92 30.18 -12.82
N ARG A 92 -13.16 31.19 -12.38
CA ARG A 92 -13.53 32.33 -11.50
C ARG A 92 -13.81 31.98 -10.02
N THR A 93 -13.24 32.60 -8.99
CA THR A 93 -12.68 33.96 -8.73
C THR A 93 -11.90 33.88 -7.40
N HIS A 94 -10.79 34.60 -7.16
CA HIS A 94 -10.84 36.04 -6.89
C HIS A 94 -9.48 36.73 -7.08
N CYS A 95 -9.55 37.87 -7.78
CA CYS A 95 -8.56 38.95 -7.86
C CYS A 95 -8.34 39.64 -6.50
N GLU A 96 -7.18 40.28 -6.38
CA GLU A 96 -6.89 41.53 -5.64
C GLU A 96 -7.84 42.04 -4.54
N ALA A 97 -7.26 42.30 -3.37
CA ALA A 97 -7.57 43.51 -2.62
C ALA A 97 -6.26 44.29 -2.39
N HIS A 98 -6.28 45.54 -2.83
CA HIS A 98 -5.26 46.59 -2.72
C HIS A 98 -4.77 46.84 -1.28
#